data_AF-A0A667I4T4-F1
#
_entry.id   AF-A0A667I4T4-F1
#
_cell.length_a   1.000
_cell.length_b   1.000
_cell.length_c   1.000
_cell.angle_alpha   90.00
_cell.angle_beta   90.00
_cell.angle_gamma   90.00
#
_symmetry.space_group_name_H-M   'P 1'
#
loop_
_entity.id
_entity.type
_entity.pdbx_description
1 polymer ?
#
loop_
_entity_poly.entity_id
_entity_poly.type
_entity_poly.pdbx_seq_one_letter_code
_entity_poly.pdbx_strand_id
1 'polypeptide(L)'
;MGNREMEELIPLVNRLQDAFSALGQSCLLELPQIAVVGGQSAGKSSVLENFVGRDFLPRGSGIVTRRPLVLQLVTSKAEYAEFLHCKGKKFTDFDEVRHEIEAETDRVTGMNKGISSIPINLRVYSPHVLNLTLIDLPGITKVPVGDQPPDIEYQIREMIMQFITRENCLILAVTPANTDLANSDALKLAKEVDPQGLRTIGVITKLDLMDEGTDARDVLENKLLPLRRGYVGVVNRSQKDIDGKKDIKAAMLAERKFFLSHPAYRHIADRMGTPHLQKVLNQQLTNHIRDTLPNFRNKLQGQLLSIEHEVEAHKNFKPEDPTRKTKALLQMVQQFAVDFEKRIEGSGDQVDTLELSGGAKINRIFHERFPFEIVKMEFNEKELRREISYAIKNIHGIRTGLFTPDMAFEAIVKKQIVKLKGPSLKSVDLVIQELINTVKKCTKKLANFPRLCEETERIVANHIREREGKTKDQVLLLIDIQVSYINTNHEDFIGFANAQQRSSQVHKKNTIGNQVIRKGWLTISNIGIMKGGSKGYWFVLTAESLSWYKDDENTW
;
A
#
# COMPACT_ATOMS: atom_id res chain seq x y z
N MET A 1 44.91 -13.50 28.63
CA MET A 1 43.88 -12.54 29.09
C MET A 1 43.20 -11.98 27.85
N GLY A 2 41.97 -12.39 27.54
CA GLY A 2 41.25 -11.90 26.37
C GLY A 2 39.89 -12.58 26.23
N ASN A 3 38.86 -11.79 25.96
CA ASN A 3 37.53 -12.16 25.45
C ASN A 3 36.43 -12.59 26.43
N ARG A 4 36.57 -12.37 27.74
CA ARG A 4 35.44 -12.61 28.67
C ARG A 4 34.20 -11.74 28.34
N GLU A 5 34.43 -10.51 27.89
CA GLU A 5 33.35 -9.59 27.44
C GLU A 5 32.71 -10.01 26.09
N MET A 6 33.46 -10.71 25.23
CA MET A 6 32.94 -11.21 23.95
C MET A 6 32.04 -12.44 24.12
N GLU A 7 32.32 -13.27 25.12
CA GLU A 7 31.52 -14.45 25.44
C GLU A 7 30.10 -14.09 25.92
N GLU A 8 29.90 -12.86 26.41
CA GLU A 8 28.60 -12.34 26.88
C GLU A 8 27.71 -11.76 25.76
N LEU A 9 28.26 -11.50 24.57
CA LEU A 9 27.49 -10.93 23.45
C LEU A 9 26.40 -11.87 22.93
N ILE A 10 26.69 -13.17 22.88
CA ILE A 10 25.73 -14.17 22.38
C ILE A 10 24.58 -14.36 23.38
N PRO A 11 24.82 -14.53 24.69
CA PRO A 11 23.75 -14.49 25.71
C PRO A 11 22.88 -13.22 25.66
N LEU A 12 23.48 -12.04 25.40
CA LEU A 12 22.72 -10.80 25.25
C LEU A 12 21.75 -10.87 24.05
N VAL A 13 22.25 -11.29 22.87
CA VAL A 13 21.42 -11.42 21.67
C VAL A 13 20.32 -12.46 21.87
N ASN A 14 20.60 -13.57 22.56
CA ASN A 14 19.60 -14.60 22.87
C ASN A 14 18.47 -14.05 23.74
N ARG A 15 18.80 -13.27 24.79
CA ARG A 15 17.77 -12.60 25.62
C ARG A 15 16.91 -11.63 24.80
N LEU A 16 17.51 -10.92 23.84
CA LEU A 16 16.76 -10.06 22.93
C LEU A 16 15.83 -10.87 22.02
N GLN A 17 16.30 -11.98 21.43
CA GLN A 17 15.48 -12.88 20.63
C GLN A 17 14.27 -13.39 21.41
N ASP A 18 14.45 -13.75 22.68
CA ASP A 18 13.38 -14.23 23.54
C ASP A 18 12.33 -13.15 23.82
N ALA A 19 12.80 -11.94 24.14
CA ALA A 19 11.93 -10.80 24.41
C ALA A 19 11.04 -10.51 23.19
N PHE A 20 11.61 -10.51 21.98
CA PHE A 20 10.85 -10.26 20.76
C PHE A 20 9.95 -11.43 20.34
N SER A 21 10.39 -12.66 20.56
CA SER A 21 9.57 -13.84 20.29
C SER A 21 8.34 -13.90 21.21
N ALA A 22 8.48 -13.50 22.48
CA ALA A 22 7.37 -13.40 23.42
C ALA A 22 6.35 -12.31 23.02
N LEU A 23 6.78 -11.27 22.32
CA LEU A 23 5.92 -10.20 21.82
C LEU A 23 5.23 -10.53 20.48
N GLY A 24 5.46 -11.73 19.91
CA GLY A 24 4.93 -12.12 18.60
C GLY A 24 5.56 -11.36 17.42
N GLN A 25 6.66 -10.63 17.66
CA GLN A 25 7.36 -9.79 16.68
C GLN A 25 8.68 -10.41 16.21
N SER A 26 8.77 -11.74 16.15
CA SER A 26 10.00 -12.47 15.80
C SER A 26 10.59 -12.12 14.42
N CYS A 27 9.79 -11.50 13.53
CA CYS A 27 10.23 -11.13 12.18
C CYS A 27 10.66 -9.67 11.99
N LEU A 28 10.46 -8.78 12.97
CA LEU A 28 10.64 -7.33 12.75
C LEU A 28 12.02 -6.78 13.10
N LEU A 29 12.85 -7.54 13.81
CA LEU A 29 14.13 -7.04 14.31
C LEU A 29 15.32 -7.89 13.84
N GLU A 30 16.27 -7.20 13.23
CA GLU A 30 17.44 -7.73 12.52
C GLU A 30 18.53 -8.19 13.49
N LEU A 31 18.21 -9.18 14.34
CA LEU A 31 19.21 -9.74 15.24
C LEU A 31 20.23 -10.59 14.45
N PRO A 32 21.51 -10.51 14.81
CA PRO A 32 22.56 -11.33 14.19
C PRO A 32 22.31 -12.81 14.45
N GLN A 33 22.24 -13.60 13.39
CA GLN A 33 21.90 -15.02 13.46
C GLN A 33 22.60 -15.78 12.34
N ILE A 34 22.73 -17.11 12.50
CA ILE A 34 23.27 -18.00 11.45
C ILE A 34 22.13 -18.84 10.91
N ALA A 35 21.78 -18.66 9.63
CA ALA A 35 20.80 -19.50 8.95
C ALA A 35 21.50 -20.62 8.20
N VAL A 36 21.09 -21.87 8.45
CA VAL A 36 21.61 -23.05 7.78
C VAL A 36 20.77 -23.33 6.54
N VAL A 37 21.39 -23.21 5.36
CA VAL A 37 20.73 -23.40 4.07
C VAL A 37 21.40 -24.54 3.32
N GLY A 38 20.58 -25.39 2.70
CA GLY A 38 21.07 -26.58 2.01
C GLY A 38 19.93 -27.38 1.40
N GLY A 39 20.21 -28.08 0.31
CA GLY A 39 19.26 -29.03 -0.27
C GLY A 39 18.84 -30.11 0.73
N GLN A 40 17.77 -30.84 0.40
CA GLN A 40 17.39 -32.04 1.14
C GLN A 40 18.58 -33.01 1.20
N SER A 41 18.81 -33.62 2.37
CA SER A 41 19.90 -34.60 2.57
C SER A 41 21.34 -34.07 2.36
N ALA A 42 21.55 -32.76 2.30
CA ALA A 42 22.88 -32.14 2.26
C ALA A 42 23.69 -32.32 3.57
N GLY A 43 23.07 -32.85 4.63
CA GLY A 43 23.73 -33.07 5.92
C GLY A 43 23.60 -31.92 6.92
N LYS A 44 22.63 -31.00 6.74
CA LYS A 44 22.36 -29.87 7.65
C LYS A 44 22.17 -30.32 9.11
N SER A 45 21.21 -31.21 9.33
CA SER A 45 20.89 -31.73 10.66
C SER A 45 22.09 -32.44 11.30
N SER A 46 22.86 -33.19 10.51
CA SER A 46 24.08 -33.86 11.00
C SER A 46 25.17 -32.88 11.44
N VAL A 47 25.33 -31.76 10.73
CA VAL A 47 26.25 -30.68 11.15
C VAL A 47 25.81 -30.09 12.49
N LEU A 48 24.51 -29.85 12.66
CA LEU A 48 23.93 -29.32 13.91
C LEU A 48 24.05 -30.30 15.08
N GLU A 49 23.78 -31.58 14.86
CA GLU A 49 23.91 -32.63 15.88
C GLU A 49 25.36 -32.86 16.29
N ASN A 50 26.30 -32.79 15.34
CA ASN A 50 27.72 -32.84 15.65
C ASN A 50 28.15 -31.66 16.52
N PHE A 51 27.49 -30.50 16.40
CA PHE A 51 27.79 -29.39 17.29
C PHE A 51 27.33 -29.60 18.73
N VAL A 52 26.17 -30.23 18.90
CA VAL A 52 25.62 -30.51 20.23
C VAL A 52 26.30 -31.72 20.87
N GLY A 53 26.74 -32.67 20.07
CA GLY A 53 27.24 -33.94 20.56
C GLY A 53 26.13 -34.91 20.96
N ARG A 54 24.91 -34.73 20.44
CA ARG A 54 23.73 -35.59 20.69
C ARG A 54 22.87 -35.67 19.44
N ASP A 55 22.16 -36.79 19.28
CA ASP A 55 21.12 -36.96 18.26
C ASP A 55 19.79 -36.45 18.82
N PHE A 56 19.24 -35.36 18.27
CA PHE A 56 18.01 -34.76 18.78
C PHE A 56 17.13 -34.17 17.68
N LEU A 57 17.63 -34.11 16.45
CA LEU A 57 16.84 -33.67 15.32
C LEU A 57 16.04 -34.85 14.76
N PRO A 58 14.82 -34.61 14.25
CA PRO A 58 14.05 -35.63 13.55
C PRO A 58 14.86 -36.23 12.41
N ARG A 59 14.61 -37.49 12.05
CA ARG A 59 15.23 -38.19 10.91
C ARG A 59 14.19 -38.98 10.15
N GLY A 60 14.21 -38.91 8.82
CA GLY A 60 13.26 -39.66 8.00
C GLY A 60 13.41 -39.41 6.50
N SER A 61 12.67 -40.16 5.69
CA SER A 61 12.55 -39.93 4.25
C SER A 61 11.55 -38.80 3.98
N GLY A 62 11.94 -37.81 3.16
CA GLY A 62 11.12 -36.63 2.85
C GLY A 62 11.63 -35.35 3.54
N ILE A 63 10.76 -34.35 3.66
CA ILE A 63 11.10 -33.08 4.33
C ILE A 63 11.03 -33.29 5.83
N VAL A 64 12.20 -33.47 6.43
CA VAL A 64 12.36 -33.76 7.86
C VAL A 64 12.11 -32.51 8.70
N THR A 65 12.79 -31.41 8.39
CA THR A 65 12.57 -30.09 9.00
C THR A 65 11.43 -29.38 8.28
N ARG A 66 10.21 -29.39 8.85
CA ARG A 66 9.00 -28.73 8.28
C ARG A 66 8.72 -27.33 8.85
N ARG A 67 9.40 -26.98 9.94
CA ARG A 67 9.36 -25.67 10.59
C ARG A 67 10.80 -25.21 10.87
N PRO A 68 11.11 -23.91 10.77
CA PRO A 68 12.41 -23.40 11.20
C PRO A 68 12.68 -23.75 12.66
N LEU A 69 13.89 -24.24 12.97
CA LEU A 69 14.32 -24.51 14.35
C LEU A 69 15.39 -23.50 14.75
N VAL A 70 15.04 -22.60 15.68
CA VAL A 70 16.01 -21.70 16.31
C VAL A 70 16.66 -22.44 17.47
N LEU A 71 17.88 -22.92 17.22
CA LEU A 71 18.71 -23.65 18.16
C LEU A 71 19.69 -22.70 18.84
N GLN A 72 19.51 -22.50 20.14
CA GLN A 72 20.41 -21.73 20.99
C GLN A 72 21.26 -22.69 21.83
N LEU A 73 22.55 -22.77 21.51
CA LEU A 73 23.54 -23.50 22.29
C LEU A 73 24.08 -22.59 23.38
N VAL A 74 24.06 -23.06 24.61
CA VAL A 74 24.51 -22.32 25.79
C VAL A 74 25.51 -23.17 26.57
N THR A 75 26.72 -22.65 26.76
CA THR A 75 27.73 -23.31 27.57
C THR A 75 27.28 -23.34 29.04
N SER A 76 27.15 -24.52 29.62
CA SER A 76 26.67 -24.72 31.00
C SER A 76 27.34 -25.93 31.65
N LYS A 77 27.40 -25.97 32.98
CA LYS A 77 27.89 -27.15 33.71
C LYS A 77 26.94 -28.34 33.63
N ALA A 78 25.65 -28.08 33.47
CA ALA A 78 24.61 -29.11 33.37
C ALA A 78 24.19 -29.31 31.91
N GLU A 79 23.94 -30.56 31.52
CA GLU A 79 23.46 -30.92 30.19
C GLU A 79 21.93 -31.12 30.22
N TYR A 80 21.18 -30.25 29.55
CA TYR A 80 19.73 -30.35 29.40
C TYR A 80 19.23 -29.44 28.27
N ALA A 81 18.01 -29.67 27.81
CA ALA A 81 17.33 -28.83 26.84
C ALA A 81 16.03 -28.22 27.40
N GLU A 82 15.62 -27.08 26.86
CA GLU A 82 14.38 -26.39 27.22
C GLU A 82 13.76 -25.74 25.98
N PHE A 83 12.45 -25.90 25.80
CA PHE A 83 11.70 -25.26 24.72
C PHE A 83 11.00 -23.99 25.20
N LEU A 84 10.87 -23.00 24.33
CA LEU A 84 10.15 -21.76 24.66
C LEU A 84 8.66 -21.98 24.92
N HIS A 85 8.03 -22.97 24.28
CA HIS A 85 6.61 -23.29 24.48
C HIS A 85 6.35 -24.19 25.69
N CYS A 86 7.40 -24.81 26.24
CA CYS A 86 7.35 -25.69 27.42
C CYS A 86 8.25 -25.15 28.55
N LYS A 87 8.12 -23.85 28.89
CA LYS A 87 8.96 -23.18 29.89
C LYS A 87 8.91 -23.91 31.24
N GLY A 88 10.08 -24.11 31.84
CA GLY A 88 10.22 -24.78 33.14
C GLY A 88 10.35 -26.31 33.08
N LYS A 89 10.06 -26.95 31.94
CA LYS A 89 10.36 -28.38 31.73
C LYS A 89 11.78 -28.54 31.19
N LYS A 90 12.64 -29.21 31.95
CA LYS A 90 14.01 -29.56 31.54
C LYS A 90 14.02 -30.95 30.96
N PHE A 91 14.46 -31.07 29.72
CA PHE A 91 14.64 -32.34 29.02
C PHE A 91 16.08 -32.81 29.19
N THR A 92 16.28 -33.96 29.83
CA THR A 92 17.61 -34.57 29.98
C THR A 92 17.86 -35.68 28.97
N ASP A 93 16.79 -36.28 28.44
CA ASP A 93 16.84 -37.24 27.34
C ASP A 93 16.62 -36.52 26.01
N PHE A 94 17.59 -36.62 25.10
CA PHE A 94 17.52 -36.00 23.78
C PHE A 94 16.64 -36.77 22.80
N ASP A 95 16.30 -38.02 23.10
CA ASP A 95 15.25 -38.72 22.36
C ASP A 95 13.88 -38.07 22.68
N GLU A 96 13.61 -37.66 23.92
CA GLU A 96 12.39 -36.87 24.23
C GLU A 96 12.37 -35.52 23.52
N VAL A 97 13.52 -34.85 23.41
CA VAL A 97 13.65 -33.59 22.64
C VAL A 97 13.27 -33.81 21.18
N ARG A 98 13.70 -34.92 20.57
CA ARG A 98 13.34 -35.27 19.19
C ARG A 98 11.83 -35.45 19.03
N HIS A 99 11.21 -36.27 19.90
CA HIS A 99 9.77 -36.52 19.86
C HIS A 99 8.96 -35.23 20.11
N GLU A 100 9.44 -34.34 20.99
CA GLU A 100 8.80 -33.05 21.24
C GLU A 100 8.86 -32.13 20.01
N ILE A 101 9.99 -32.11 19.27
CA ILE A 101 10.09 -31.35 18.01
C ILE A 101 9.08 -31.88 16.98
N GLU A 102 8.97 -33.20 16.85
CA GLU A 102 8.02 -33.84 15.92
C GLU A 102 6.57 -33.53 16.31
N ALA A 103 6.23 -33.73 17.58
CA ALA A 103 4.90 -33.45 18.11
C ALA A 103 4.50 -31.97 17.96
N GLU A 104 5.40 -31.05 18.28
CA GLU A 104 5.17 -29.60 18.14
C GLU A 104 5.08 -29.17 16.66
N THR A 105 5.80 -29.86 15.78
CA THR A 105 5.68 -29.66 14.33
C THR A 105 4.29 -30.08 13.86
N ASP A 106 3.89 -31.31 14.16
CA ASP A 106 2.60 -31.87 13.75
C ASP A 106 1.41 -31.12 14.33
N ARG A 107 1.54 -30.57 15.54
CA ARG A 107 0.51 -29.72 16.17
C ARG A 107 0.16 -28.50 15.33
N VAL A 108 1.14 -27.90 14.64
CA VAL A 108 0.97 -26.67 13.85
C VAL A 108 0.73 -26.97 12.37
N THR A 109 1.47 -27.91 11.79
CA THR A 109 1.38 -28.21 10.35
C THR A 109 0.34 -29.27 10.00
N GLY A 110 -0.21 -29.96 10.99
CA GLY A 110 -0.97 -31.19 10.80
C GLY A 110 -0.09 -32.34 10.30
N MET A 111 -0.71 -33.51 10.10
CA MET A 111 -0.03 -34.74 9.66
C MET A 111 0.22 -34.79 8.14
N ASN A 112 -0.37 -33.88 7.35
CA ASN A 112 -0.34 -33.87 5.88
C ASN A 112 0.95 -33.27 5.28
N LYS A 113 2.11 -33.45 5.94
CA LYS A 113 3.43 -32.98 5.46
C LYS A 113 3.53 -31.49 5.07
N GLY A 114 2.63 -30.64 5.58
CA GLY A 114 2.69 -29.19 5.39
C GLY A 114 3.91 -28.56 6.07
N ILE A 115 4.26 -27.33 5.66
CA ILE A 115 5.32 -26.53 6.29
C ILE A 115 4.72 -25.29 6.96
N SER A 116 5.44 -24.71 7.91
CA SER A 116 5.06 -23.45 8.54
C SER A 116 6.28 -22.59 8.82
N SER A 117 6.17 -21.28 8.59
CA SER A 117 7.23 -20.30 8.85
C SER A 117 7.39 -19.95 10.33
N ILE A 118 6.49 -20.43 11.21
CA ILE A 118 6.54 -20.18 12.65
C ILE A 118 7.65 -21.04 13.27
N PRO A 119 8.72 -20.44 13.82
CA PRO A 119 9.86 -21.19 14.33
C PRO A 119 9.55 -21.96 15.62
N ILE A 120 10.31 -23.02 15.86
CA ILE A 120 10.43 -23.70 17.16
C ILE A 120 11.70 -23.17 17.84
N ASN A 121 11.60 -22.71 19.08
CA ASN A 121 12.75 -22.20 19.84
C ASN A 121 13.21 -23.25 20.85
N LEU A 122 14.45 -23.75 20.69
CA LEU A 122 15.07 -24.77 21.50
C LEU A 122 16.39 -24.26 22.07
N ARG A 123 16.54 -24.33 23.40
CA ARG A 123 17.82 -24.10 24.08
C ARG A 123 18.44 -25.41 24.50
N VAL A 124 19.72 -25.57 24.23
CA VAL A 124 20.52 -26.69 24.70
C VAL A 124 21.66 -26.16 25.56
N TYR A 125 21.63 -26.54 26.83
CA TYR A 125 22.66 -26.26 27.81
C TYR A 125 23.61 -27.46 27.83
N SER A 126 24.92 -27.24 27.64
CA SER A 126 25.92 -28.33 27.69
C SER A 126 27.32 -27.79 27.96
N PRO A 127 28.21 -28.56 28.64
CA PRO A 127 29.61 -28.17 28.82
C PRO A 127 30.44 -28.35 27.54
N HIS A 128 29.90 -29.04 26.53
CA HIS A 128 30.60 -29.41 25.29
C HIS A 128 30.30 -28.49 24.11
N VAL A 129 29.44 -27.48 24.30
CA VAL A 129 29.04 -26.54 23.25
C VAL A 129 29.58 -25.14 23.53
N LEU A 130 29.85 -24.39 22.46
CA LEU A 130 30.07 -22.95 22.54
C LEU A 130 28.71 -22.23 22.49
N ASN A 131 28.65 -21.03 23.09
CA ASN A 131 27.51 -20.15 22.89
C ASN A 131 27.34 -19.88 21.39
N LEU A 132 26.22 -20.30 20.80
CA LEU A 132 25.98 -20.20 19.37
C LEU A 132 24.48 -20.23 19.10
N THR A 133 24.01 -19.44 18.15
CA THR A 133 22.59 -19.45 17.74
C THR A 133 22.48 -19.72 16.26
N LEU A 134 21.78 -20.82 15.95
CA LEU A 134 21.64 -21.38 14.62
C LEU A 134 20.16 -21.51 14.29
N ILE A 135 19.81 -21.29 13.03
CA ILE A 135 18.47 -21.50 12.51
C ILE A 135 18.55 -22.61 11.49
N ASP A 136 18.02 -23.78 11.83
CA ASP A 136 17.83 -24.86 10.86
C ASP A 136 16.60 -24.53 10.00
N LEU A 137 16.80 -24.46 8.69
CA LEU A 137 15.73 -24.20 7.73
C LEU A 137 15.38 -25.47 6.95
N PRO A 138 14.13 -25.61 6.50
CA PRO A 138 13.74 -26.72 5.63
C PRO A 138 14.67 -26.88 4.43
N GLY A 139 14.97 -28.13 4.07
CA GLY A 139 15.77 -28.43 2.89
C GLY A 139 15.00 -28.20 1.61
N ILE A 140 15.64 -27.61 0.61
CA ILE A 140 15.03 -27.40 -0.71
C ILE A 140 14.75 -28.74 -1.38
N THR A 141 13.53 -28.90 -1.89
CA THR A 141 13.07 -30.07 -2.65
C THR A 141 12.53 -29.60 -3.99
N LYS A 142 13.01 -30.18 -5.10
CA LYS A 142 12.61 -29.82 -6.47
C LYS A 142 11.33 -30.49 -6.95
N VAL A 143 10.96 -31.60 -6.32
CA VAL A 143 9.79 -32.40 -6.69
C VAL A 143 8.96 -32.64 -5.42
N PRO A 144 7.65 -32.32 -5.43
CA PRO A 144 6.78 -32.63 -4.31
C PRO A 144 6.64 -34.14 -4.14
N VAL A 145 6.69 -34.64 -2.91
CA VAL A 145 6.58 -36.07 -2.59
C VAL A 145 5.44 -36.33 -1.62
N GLY A 146 4.53 -37.25 -1.97
CA GLY A 146 3.35 -37.58 -1.16
C GLY A 146 2.31 -36.46 -1.22
N ASP A 147 1.72 -36.11 -0.07
CA ASP A 147 0.65 -35.09 0.04
C ASP A 147 1.17 -33.64 0.06
N GLN A 148 2.41 -33.40 -0.39
CA GLN A 148 2.98 -32.07 -0.46
C GLN A 148 2.33 -31.26 -1.59
N PRO A 149 2.07 -29.97 -1.38
CA PRO A 149 1.47 -29.14 -2.40
C PRO A 149 2.44 -28.95 -3.59
N PRO A 150 1.93 -28.75 -4.81
CA PRO A 150 2.76 -28.68 -6.03
C PRO A 150 3.74 -27.50 -6.02
N ASP A 151 3.48 -26.47 -5.21
CA ASP A 151 4.29 -25.27 -5.02
C ASP A 151 5.23 -25.34 -3.79
N ILE A 152 5.44 -26.53 -3.20
CA ILE A 152 6.25 -26.68 -1.98
C ILE A 152 7.67 -26.11 -2.11
N GLU A 153 8.29 -26.21 -3.29
CA GLU A 153 9.60 -25.62 -3.57
C GLU A 153 9.57 -24.09 -3.39
N TYR A 154 8.54 -23.45 -3.92
CA TYR A 154 8.36 -22.00 -3.81
C TYR A 154 8.13 -21.59 -2.35
N GLN A 155 7.28 -22.30 -1.62
CA GLN A 155 7.00 -22.01 -0.21
C GLN A 155 8.26 -22.16 0.66
N ILE A 156 9.07 -23.20 0.45
CA ILE A 156 10.34 -23.40 1.17
C ILE A 156 11.34 -22.30 0.82
N ARG A 157 11.46 -21.97 -0.47
CA ARG A 157 12.34 -20.90 -0.93
C ARG A 157 11.94 -19.57 -0.34
N GLU A 158 10.65 -19.22 -0.36
CA GLU A 158 10.12 -18.00 0.25
C GLU A 158 10.42 -17.97 1.76
N MET A 159 10.20 -19.08 2.46
CA MET A 159 10.54 -19.20 3.87
C MET A 159 12.03 -18.97 4.13
N ILE A 160 12.93 -19.58 3.34
CA ILE A 160 14.37 -19.36 3.47
C ILE A 160 14.72 -17.88 3.24
N MET A 161 14.16 -17.27 2.19
CA MET A 161 14.41 -15.86 1.84
C MET A 161 14.02 -14.90 2.97
N GLN A 162 12.93 -15.17 3.70
CA GLN A 162 12.54 -14.37 4.88
C GLN A 162 13.64 -14.27 5.95
N PHE A 163 14.53 -15.27 6.03
CA PHE A 163 15.68 -15.26 6.94
C PHE A 163 16.94 -14.71 6.26
N ILE A 164 17.29 -15.20 5.06
CA ILE A 164 18.59 -14.90 4.45
C ILE A 164 18.68 -13.56 3.74
N THR A 165 17.55 -12.93 3.36
CA THR A 165 17.55 -11.57 2.79
C THR A 165 17.98 -10.51 3.81
N ARG A 166 17.87 -10.81 5.12
CA ARG A 166 18.30 -9.89 6.18
C ARG A 166 19.82 -9.73 6.15
N GLU A 167 20.29 -8.49 6.05
CA GLU A 167 21.73 -8.17 5.99
C GLU A 167 22.51 -8.67 7.21
N ASN A 168 21.86 -8.66 8.38
CA ASN A 168 22.45 -9.14 9.63
C ASN A 168 22.43 -10.68 9.77
N CYS A 169 21.95 -11.44 8.78
CA CYS A 169 21.98 -12.90 8.82
C CYS A 169 23.26 -13.45 8.17
N LEU A 170 24.05 -14.22 8.91
CA LEU A 170 25.10 -15.06 8.35
C LEU A 170 24.46 -16.29 7.68
N ILE A 171 24.96 -16.66 6.50
CA ILE A 171 24.44 -17.79 5.73
C ILE A 171 25.44 -18.94 5.83
N LEU A 172 25.01 -20.07 6.39
CA LEU A 172 25.78 -21.31 6.39
C LEU A 172 25.31 -22.17 5.22
N ALA A 173 26.04 -22.11 4.10
CA ALA A 173 25.69 -22.80 2.86
C ALA A 173 26.25 -24.23 2.88
N VAL A 174 25.42 -25.21 3.22
CA VAL A 174 25.78 -26.62 3.33
C VAL A 174 25.59 -27.33 1.99
N THR A 175 26.68 -27.82 1.42
CA THR A 175 26.71 -28.53 0.13
C THR A 175 27.41 -29.89 0.27
N PRO A 176 26.85 -30.98 -0.25
CA PRO A 176 27.54 -32.27 -0.22
C PRO A 176 28.60 -32.35 -1.33
N ALA A 177 29.75 -32.97 -1.02
CA ALA A 177 30.91 -33.05 -1.91
C ALA A 177 30.71 -33.98 -3.12
N ASN A 178 29.79 -34.94 -3.01
CA ASN A 178 29.45 -35.88 -4.08
C ASN A 178 28.51 -35.28 -5.15
N THR A 179 28.22 -33.97 -5.07
CA THR A 179 27.48 -33.24 -6.09
C THR A 179 28.33 -32.09 -6.61
N ASP A 180 28.21 -31.77 -7.89
CA ASP A 180 28.88 -30.61 -8.46
C ASP A 180 28.46 -29.31 -7.74
N LEU A 181 29.44 -28.52 -7.32
CA LEU A 181 29.25 -27.27 -6.60
C LEU A 181 28.40 -26.28 -7.40
N ALA A 182 28.51 -26.29 -8.73
CA ALA A 182 27.72 -25.42 -9.61
C ALA A 182 26.20 -25.68 -9.50
N ASN A 183 25.82 -26.89 -9.07
CA ASN A 183 24.43 -27.29 -8.87
C ASN A 183 23.93 -27.10 -7.44
N SER A 184 24.76 -26.56 -6.53
CA SER A 184 24.36 -26.32 -5.14
C SER A 184 23.26 -25.28 -5.03
N ASP A 185 22.07 -25.72 -4.61
CA ASP A 185 20.94 -24.83 -4.36
C ASP A 185 21.24 -23.86 -3.19
N ALA A 186 22.08 -24.27 -2.23
CA ALA A 186 22.50 -23.43 -1.11
C ALA A 186 23.32 -22.22 -1.57
N LEU A 187 24.30 -22.45 -2.45
CA LEU A 187 25.16 -21.40 -2.97
C LEU A 187 24.44 -20.50 -3.99
N LYS A 188 23.48 -21.06 -4.74
CA LYS A 188 22.59 -20.26 -5.61
C LYS A 188 21.78 -19.26 -4.79
N LEU A 189 21.09 -19.73 -3.75
CA LEU A 189 20.35 -18.84 -2.84
C LEU A 189 21.25 -17.82 -2.16
N ALA A 190 22.42 -18.25 -1.67
CA ALA A 190 23.36 -17.34 -1.03
C ALA A 190 23.82 -16.23 -1.98
N LYS A 191 24.14 -16.55 -3.24
CA LYS A 191 24.55 -15.55 -4.25
C LYS A 191 23.46 -14.56 -4.62
N GLU A 192 22.19 -14.94 -4.57
CA GLU A 192 21.09 -14.02 -4.86
C GLU A 192 20.98 -12.89 -3.82
N VAL A 193 21.29 -13.19 -2.55
CA VAL A 193 21.16 -12.24 -1.43
C VAL A 193 22.49 -11.72 -0.89
N ASP A 194 23.60 -12.35 -1.26
CA ASP A 194 24.98 -11.99 -0.92
C ASP A 194 25.91 -12.23 -2.13
N PRO A 195 25.80 -11.45 -3.22
CA PRO A 195 26.57 -11.66 -4.44
C PRO A 195 28.09 -11.58 -4.25
N GLN A 196 28.54 -10.80 -3.26
CA GLN A 196 29.95 -10.62 -2.91
C GLN A 196 30.46 -11.68 -1.92
N GLY A 197 29.60 -12.55 -1.39
CA GLY A 197 29.97 -13.59 -0.44
C GLY A 197 30.51 -13.05 0.90
N LEU A 198 30.05 -11.88 1.34
CA LEU A 198 30.51 -11.18 2.53
C LEU A 198 30.07 -11.84 3.84
N ARG A 199 28.90 -12.47 3.84
CA ARG A 199 28.23 -13.05 5.03
C ARG A 199 27.91 -14.54 4.84
N THR A 200 28.39 -15.13 3.76
CA THR A 200 28.23 -16.55 3.44
C THR A 200 29.45 -17.36 3.86
N ILE A 201 29.23 -18.47 4.57
CA ILE A 201 30.23 -19.47 4.98
C ILE A 201 29.88 -20.77 4.27
N GLY A 202 30.82 -21.32 3.49
CA GLY A 202 30.62 -22.59 2.80
C GLY A 202 30.94 -23.77 3.70
N VAL A 203 30.06 -24.78 3.73
CA VAL A 203 30.32 -26.05 4.42
C VAL A 203 30.19 -27.19 3.42
N ILE A 204 31.25 -27.98 3.29
CA ILE A 204 31.29 -29.12 2.38
C ILE A 204 31.17 -30.41 3.21
N THR A 205 30.07 -31.14 3.04
CA THR A 205 29.79 -32.41 3.75
C THR A 205 30.08 -33.61 2.85
N LYS A 206 30.05 -34.84 3.39
CA LYS A 206 30.15 -36.09 2.60
C LYS A 206 31.42 -36.23 1.75
N LEU A 207 32.54 -35.66 2.22
CA LEU A 207 33.85 -35.76 1.55
C LEU A 207 34.37 -37.20 1.47
N ASP A 208 33.91 -38.07 2.36
CA ASP A 208 34.18 -39.50 2.43
C ASP A 208 33.41 -40.33 1.39
N LEU A 209 32.40 -39.74 0.74
CA LEU A 209 31.54 -40.40 -0.25
C LEU A 209 31.80 -39.89 -1.67
N MET A 210 32.95 -39.24 -1.90
CA MET A 210 33.38 -38.85 -3.25
C MET A 210 33.86 -40.06 -4.04
N ASP A 211 33.71 -40.01 -5.37
CA ASP A 211 34.18 -41.07 -6.25
C ASP A 211 35.70 -41.21 -6.16
N GLU A 212 36.20 -42.46 -6.15
CA GLU A 212 37.63 -42.73 -6.08
C GLU A 212 38.37 -42.03 -7.24
N GLY A 213 39.43 -41.28 -6.89
CA GLY A 213 40.19 -40.48 -7.84
C GLY A 213 39.71 -39.03 -8.00
N THR A 214 38.62 -38.63 -7.33
CA THR A 214 38.17 -37.24 -7.26
C THR A 214 38.40 -36.64 -5.87
N ASP A 215 38.52 -35.31 -5.80
CA ASP A 215 38.59 -34.59 -4.53
C ASP A 215 37.98 -33.18 -4.65
N ALA A 216 37.52 -32.64 -3.53
CA ALA A 216 37.03 -31.26 -3.40
C ALA A 216 38.12 -30.23 -3.05
N ARG A 217 39.40 -30.47 -3.36
CA ARG A 217 40.51 -29.61 -2.91
C ARG A 217 40.36 -28.17 -3.40
N ASP A 218 40.06 -27.96 -4.68
CA ASP A 218 39.93 -26.63 -5.25
C ASP A 218 38.75 -25.83 -4.67
N VAL A 219 37.73 -26.53 -4.16
CA VAL A 219 36.62 -25.93 -3.41
C VAL A 219 37.09 -25.51 -2.02
N LEU A 220 37.72 -26.42 -1.27
CA LEU A 220 38.20 -26.18 0.10
C LEU A 220 39.33 -25.15 0.17
N GLU A 221 40.14 -25.04 -0.89
CA GLU A 221 41.16 -24.00 -1.05
C GLU A 221 40.59 -22.67 -1.58
N ASN A 222 39.26 -22.57 -1.72
CA ASN A 222 38.54 -21.36 -2.11
C ASN A 222 38.88 -20.84 -3.53
N LYS A 223 39.26 -21.74 -4.45
CA LYS A 223 39.67 -21.38 -5.83
C LYS A 223 38.51 -21.41 -6.83
N LEU A 224 37.64 -22.41 -6.73
CA LEU A 224 36.57 -22.63 -7.71
C LEU A 224 35.48 -21.56 -7.62
N LEU A 225 34.92 -21.36 -6.42
CA LEU A 225 33.94 -20.33 -6.15
C LEU A 225 34.32 -19.56 -4.89
N PRO A 226 35.03 -18.42 -4.99
CA PRO A 226 35.59 -17.75 -3.84
C PRO A 226 34.49 -17.13 -2.95
N LEU A 227 34.49 -17.50 -1.66
CA LEU A 227 33.73 -16.85 -0.60
C LEU A 227 34.67 -16.07 0.32
N ARG A 228 34.26 -14.89 0.81
CA ARG A 228 35.10 -14.08 1.70
C ARG A 228 35.42 -14.79 3.02
N ARG A 229 34.53 -15.67 3.48
CA ARG A 229 34.69 -16.47 4.71
C ARG A 229 35.17 -17.91 4.45
N GLY A 230 35.45 -18.26 3.19
CA GLY A 230 35.99 -19.56 2.78
C GLY A 230 35.03 -20.74 2.98
N TYR A 231 35.60 -21.94 2.87
CA TYR A 231 34.91 -23.22 3.03
C TYR A 231 35.51 -24.03 4.17
N VAL A 232 34.66 -24.79 4.86
CA VAL A 232 35.07 -25.79 5.85
C VAL A 232 34.50 -27.15 5.47
N GLY A 233 35.37 -28.14 5.31
CA GLY A 233 35.01 -29.52 5.09
C GLY A 233 34.66 -30.22 6.39
N VAL A 234 33.60 -31.01 6.40
CA VAL A 234 33.17 -31.82 7.54
C VAL A 234 32.81 -33.23 7.11
N VAL A 235 33.13 -34.22 7.95
CA VAL A 235 32.79 -35.62 7.74
C VAL A 235 31.85 -36.06 8.85
N ASN A 236 30.62 -36.37 8.47
CA ASN A 236 29.55 -36.72 9.41
C ASN A 236 29.48 -38.25 9.61
N ARG A 237 28.74 -38.69 10.64
CA ARG A 237 28.40 -40.11 10.81
C ARG A 237 27.55 -40.57 9.61
N SER A 238 27.89 -41.72 9.03
CA SER A 238 27.07 -42.36 8.00
C SER A 238 25.76 -42.90 8.60
N GLN A 239 24.77 -43.23 7.76
CA GLN A 239 23.52 -43.83 8.26
C GLN A 239 23.80 -45.12 9.05
N LYS A 240 24.75 -45.94 8.57
CA LYS A 240 25.19 -47.16 9.28
C LYS A 240 25.82 -46.85 10.64
N ASP A 241 26.61 -45.78 10.75
CA ASP A 241 27.19 -45.34 12.02
C ASP A 241 26.10 -44.87 13.00
N ILE A 242 25.04 -44.24 12.50
CA ILE A 242 23.91 -43.76 13.30
C ILE A 242 23.09 -44.95 13.80
N ASP A 243 22.75 -45.89 12.91
CA ASP A 243 22.01 -47.11 13.27
C ASP A 243 22.82 -47.95 14.27
N GLY A 244 24.16 -47.97 14.12
CA GLY A 244 25.10 -48.58 15.05
C GLY A 244 25.40 -47.76 16.32
N LYS A 245 24.70 -46.63 16.53
CA LYS A 245 24.88 -45.70 17.67
C LYS A 245 26.34 -45.34 17.95
N LYS A 246 27.13 -45.09 16.89
CA LYS A 246 28.53 -44.69 17.00
C LYS A 246 28.64 -43.41 17.82
N ASP A 247 29.47 -43.47 18.85
CA ASP A 247 29.74 -42.36 19.74
C ASP A 247 30.35 -41.17 18.97
N ILE A 248 30.00 -39.96 19.39
CA ILE A 248 30.39 -38.73 18.70
C ILE A 248 31.87 -38.41 18.91
N LYS A 249 32.46 -38.78 20.06
CA LYS A 249 33.92 -38.68 20.22
C LYS A 249 34.65 -39.57 19.23
N ALA A 250 34.14 -40.79 19.00
CA ALA A 250 34.67 -41.68 17.97
C ALA A 250 34.48 -41.11 16.56
N ALA A 251 33.36 -40.43 16.28
CA ALA A 251 33.13 -39.74 15.01
C ALA A 251 34.12 -38.58 14.79
N MET A 252 34.37 -37.75 15.81
CA MET A 252 35.34 -36.64 15.72
C MET A 252 36.78 -37.14 15.52
N LEU A 253 37.15 -38.25 16.18
CA LEU A 253 38.45 -38.89 15.96
C LEU A 253 38.56 -39.47 14.54
N ALA A 254 37.48 -40.07 14.03
CA ALA A 254 37.43 -40.57 12.66
C ALA A 254 37.54 -39.44 11.63
N GLU A 255 36.84 -38.32 11.84
CA GLU A 255 36.92 -37.11 11.02
C GLU A 255 38.35 -36.56 11.00
N ARG A 256 38.98 -36.42 12.17
CA ARG A 256 40.36 -35.95 12.27
C ARG A 256 41.33 -36.90 11.57
N LYS A 257 41.14 -38.22 11.74
CA LYS A 257 41.95 -39.24 11.06
C LYS A 257 41.80 -39.11 9.55
N PHE A 258 40.58 -38.97 9.03
CA PHE A 258 40.31 -38.79 7.60
C PHE A 258 41.11 -37.63 7.01
N PHE A 259 41.00 -36.43 7.59
CA PHE A 259 41.72 -35.26 7.06
C PHE A 259 43.24 -35.38 7.15
N LEU A 260 43.77 -36.07 8.17
CA LEU A 260 45.22 -36.28 8.31
C LEU A 260 45.75 -37.37 7.38
N SER A 261 44.95 -38.40 7.08
CA SER A 261 45.35 -39.50 6.20
C SER A 261 45.12 -39.22 4.72
N HIS A 262 44.18 -38.33 4.37
CA HIS A 262 43.81 -38.07 2.98
C HIS A 262 44.90 -37.25 2.26
N PRO A 263 45.50 -37.75 1.15
CA PRO A 263 46.62 -37.10 0.48
C PRO A 263 46.32 -35.67 0.04
N ALA A 264 45.10 -35.43 -0.47
CA ALA A 264 44.67 -34.12 -0.98
C ALA A 264 44.32 -33.10 0.12
N TYR A 265 44.08 -33.53 1.36
CA TYR A 265 43.58 -32.65 2.44
C TYR A 265 44.55 -32.50 3.62
N ARG A 266 45.60 -33.31 3.67
CA ARG A 266 46.55 -33.35 4.80
C ARG A 266 47.13 -31.99 5.16
N HIS A 267 47.45 -31.15 4.18
CA HIS A 267 48.01 -29.80 4.40
C HIS A 267 46.99 -28.77 4.89
N ILE A 268 45.68 -29.05 4.74
CA ILE A 268 44.59 -28.19 5.21
C ILE A 268 43.85 -28.77 6.42
N ALA A 269 44.27 -29.92 6.95
CA ALA A 269 43.57 -30.65 8.01
C ALA A 269 43.29 -29.82 9.27
N ASP A 270 44.12 -28.83 9.60
CA ASP A 270 43.92 -27.93 10.76
C ASP A 270 42.83 -26.86 10.54
N ARG A 271 42.44 -26.63 9.29
CA ARG A 271 41.34 -25.73 8.90
C ARG A 271 40.06 -26.47 8.55
N MET A 272 40.00 -27.77 8.84
CA MET A 272 38.88 -28.64 8.49
C MET A 272 38.31 -29.32 9.73
N GLY A 273 37.13 -29.90 9.57
CA GLY A 273 36.43 -30.66 10.60
C GLY A 273 35.46 -29.83 11.45
N THR A 274 34.58 -30.54 12.14
CA THR A 274 33.53 -29.99 12.99
C THR A 274 34.07 -29.05 14.08
N PRO A 275 35.17 -29.38 14.82
CA PRO A 275 35.70 -28.47 15.84
C PRO A 275 36.18 -27.13 15.26
N HIS A 276 36.78 -27.15 14.07
CA HIS A 276 37.21 -25.94 13.39
C HIS A 276 36.00 -25.11 12.98
N LEU A 277 34.98 -25.74 12.40
CA LEU A 277 33.74 -25.08 12.00
C LEU A 277 33.05 -24.39 13.19
N GLN A 278 32.92 -25.05 14.34
CA GLN A 278 32.35 -24.44 15.55
C GLN A 278 33.09 -23.17 15.98
N LYS A 279 34.44 -23.24 15.99
CA LYS A 279 35.28 -22.09 16.35
C LYS A 279 35.11 -20.94 15.36
N VAL A 280 35.09 -21.25 14.06
CA VAL A 280 34.85 -20.24 13.02
C VAL A 280 33.47 -19.61 13.19
N LEU A 281 32.40 -20.39 13.35
CA LEU A 281 31.05 -19.85 13.50
C LEU A 281 30.90 -18.98 14.74
N ASN A 282 31.44 -19.41 15.89
CA ASN A 282 31.42 -18.62 17.10
C ASN A 282 32.19 -17.30 16.94
N GLN A 283 33.38 -17.33 16.34
CA GLN A 283 34.16 -16.11 16.09
C GLN A 283 33.44 -15.17 15.11
N GLN A 284 32.90 -15.70 14.01
CA GLN A 284 32.21 -14.91 13.01
C GLN A 284 30.92 -14.31 13.56
N LEU A 285 30.13 -15.08 14.33
CA LEU A 285 28.93 -14.56 14.98
C LEU A 285 29.27 -13.47 15.99
N THR A 286 30.29 -13.67 16.81
CA THR A 286 30.73 -12.68 17.81
C THR A 286 31.16 -11.37 17.18
N ASN A 287 31.97 -11.43 16.12
CA ASN A 287 32.39 -10.23 15.37
C ASN A 287 31.20 -9.56 14.70
N HIS A 288 30.34 -10.35 14.07
CA HIS A 288 29.14 -9.84 13.40
C HIS A 288 28.17 -9.17 14.37
N ILE A 289 27.97 -9.73 15.57
CA ILE A 289 27.20 -9.09 16.65
C ILE A 289 27.84 -7.75 17.03
N ARG A 290 29.16 -7.72 17.25
CA ARG A 290 29.86 -6.48 17.61
C ARG A 290 29.66 -5.37 16.58
N ASP A 291 29.76 -5.71 15.30
CA ASP A 291 29.68 -4.73 14.21
C ASP A 291 28.25 -4.22 13.98
N THR A 292 27.24 -5.05 14.22
CA THR A 292 25.82 -4.74 13.96
C THR A 292 25.08 -4.14 15.15
N LEU A 293 25.51 -4.44 16.39
CA LEU A 293 24.82 -4.02 17.61
C LEU A 293 24.68 -2.49 17.77
N PRO A 294 25.66 -1.64 17.41
CA PRO A 294 25.51 -0.18 17.50
C PRO A 294 24.39 0.34 16.59
N ASN A 295 24.32 -0.14 15.35
CA ASN A 295 23.29 0.23 14.39
C ASN A 295 21.91 -0.25 14.86
N PHE A 296 21.85 -1.50 15.37
CA PHE A 296 20.64 -2.06 15.94
C PHE A 296 20.12 -1.23 17.14
N ARG A 297 21.01 -0.80 18.05
CA ARG A 297 20.66 0.08 19.17
C ARG A 297 20.06 1.41 18.68
N ASN A 298 20.68 2.04 17.68
CA ASN A 298 20.19 3.31 17.14
C ASN A 298 18.81 3.15 16.48
N LYS A 299 18.57 2.03 15.79
CA LYS A 299 17.26 1.70 15.21
C LYS A 299 16.18 1.53 16.28
N LEU A 300 16.48 0.78 17.34
CA LEU A 300 15.58 0.62 18.49
C LEU A 300 15.30 1.95 19.19
N GLN A 301 16.31 2.81 19.34
CA GLN A 301 16.14 4.12 19.94
C GLN A 301 15.25 5.03 19.08
N GLY A 302 15.37 4.98 17.76
CA GLY A 302 14.49 5.69 16.83
C GLY A 302 13.03 5.21 16.93
N GLN A 303 12.81 3.89 16.98
CA GLN A 303 11.47 3.31 17.18
C GLN A 303 10.89 3.64 18.55
N LEU A 304 11.72 3.64 19.60
CA LEU A 304 11.30 4.05 20.94
C LEU A 304 10.83 5.51 20.93
N LEU A 305 11.59 6.43 20.34
CA LEU A 305 11.22 7.85 20.25
C LEU A 305 9.90 8.07 19.51
N SER A 306 9.66 7.35 18.41
CA SER A 306 8.37 7.46 17.70
C SER A 306 7.20 6.97 18.55
N ILE A 307 7.38 5.87 19.28
CA ILE A 307 6.34 5.30 20.14
C ILE A 307 6.15 6.15 21.40
N GLU A 308 7.21 6.73 21.96
CA GLU A 308 7.14 7.60 23.15
C GLU A 308 6.23 8.81 22.93
N HIS A 309 6.22 9.39 21.72
CA HIS A 309 5.31 10.48 21.38
C HIS A 309 3.83 10.06 21.47
N GLU A 310 3.49 8.87 20.96
CA GLU A 310 2.14 8.32 21.08
C GLU A 310 1.83 7.96 22.54
N VAL A 311 2.76 7.27 23.22
CA VAL A 311 2.59 6.83 24.60
C VAL A 311 2.38 8.02 25.53
N GLU A 312 3.06 9.16 25.35
CA GLU A 312 2.86 10.37 26.17
C GLU A 312 1.41 10.86 26.13
N ALA A 313 0.75 10.80 24.96
CA ALA A 313 -0.68 11.11 24.84
C ALA A 313 -1.56 10.14 25.68
N HIS A 314 -1.09 8.91 25.86
CA HIS A 314 -1.79 7.82 26.54
C HIS A 314 -1.32 7.56 27.99
N LYS A 315 -0.21 8.13 28.49
CA LYS A 315 0.38 7.82 29.83
C LYS A 315 -0.60 8.00 30.99
N ASN A 316 -1.44 9.03 30.93
CA ASN A 316 -2.43 9.33 31.97
C ASN A 316 -3.82 8.72 31.67
N PHE A 317 -3.87 7.61 30.92
CA PHE A 317 -5.12 6.95 30.56
C PHE A 317 -5.74 6.25 31.76
N LYS A 318 -6.85 6.81 32.26
CA LYS A 318 -7.78 6.16 33.18
C LYS A 318 -9.12 6.02 32.45
N PRO A 319 -9.60 4.78 32.18
CA PRO A 319 -10.84 4.56 31.42
C PRO A 319 -12.08 5.21 32.05
N GLU A 320 -12.04 5.48 33.36
CA GLU A 320 -13.15 6.00 34.15
C GLU A 320 -13.17 7.52 34.33
N ASP A 321 -12.16 8.27 33.85
CA ASP A 321 -12.10 9.73 34.06
C ASP A 321 -13.04 10.50 33.10
N PRO A 322 -14.11 11.14 33.59
CA PRO A 322 -15.04 11.89 32.75
C PRO A 322 -14.42 13.16 32.15
N THR A 323 -13.40 13.76 32.75
CA THR A 323 -12.79 15.00 32.25
C THR A 323 -12.10 14.81 30.90
N ARG A 324 -11.49 13.64 30.67
CA ARG A 324 -10.91 13.28 29.37
C ARG A 324 -11.96 13.00 28.31
N LYS A 325 -13.10 12.40 28.67
CA LYS A 325 -14.22 12.19 27.73
C LYS A 325 -14.76 13.53 27.23
N THR A 326 -14.93 14.50 28.12
CA THR A 326 -15.33 15.87 27.76
C THR A 326 -14.29 16.57 26.90
N LYS A 327 -13.00 16.46 27.24
CA LYS A 327 -11.91 17.04 26.45
C LYS A 327 -11.84 16.44 25.04
N ALA A 328 -11.96 15.11 24.92
CA ALA A 328 -11.95 14.41 23.64
C ALA A 328 -13.16 14.82 22.79
N LEU A 329 -14.36 14.87 23.37
CA LEU A 329 -15.55 15.36 22.68
C LEU A 329 -15.35 16.78 22.15
N LEU A 330 -14.86 17.69 23.00
CA LEU A 330 -14.63 19.08 22.63
C LEU A 330 -13.61 19.22 21.49
N GLN A 331 -12.49 18.50 21.56
CA GLN A 331 -11.48 18.49 20.50
C GLN A 331 -12.04 17.95 19.17
N MET A 332 -12.83 16.87 19.23
CA MET A 332 -13.45 16.28 18.03
C MET A 332 -14.48 17.20 17.39
N VAL A 333 -15.31 17.88 18.19
CA VAL A 333 -16.30 18.85 17.70
C VAL A 333 -15.61 20.09 17.13
N GLN A 334 -14.58 20.62 17.80
CA GLN A 334 -13.79 21.75 17.28
C GLN A 334 -13.11 21.39 15.96
N GLN A 335 -12.50 20.21 15.86
CA GLN A 335 -11.88 19.75 14.62
C GLN A 335 -12.90 19.62 13.49
N PHE A 336 -14.09 19.06 13.77
CA PHE A 336 -15.16 18.98 12.78
C PHE A 336 -15.60 20.37 12.30
N ALA A 337 -15.76 21.34 13.21
CA ALA A 337 -16.14 22.70 12.87
C ALA A 337 -15.11 23.36 11.94
N VAL A 338 -13.82 23.31 12.32
CA VAL A 338 -12.72 23.86 11.51
C VAL A 338 -12.64 23.16 10.15
N ASP A 339 -12.79 21.84 10.09
CA ASP A 339 -12.75 21.10 8.83
C ASP A 339 -13.94 21.44 7.91
N PHE A 340 -15.12 21.63 8.48
CA PHE A 340 -16.31 22.04 7.73
C PHE A 340 -16.14 23.46 7.17
N GLU A 341 -15.70 24.41 7.99
CA GLU A 341 -15.38 25.79 7.58
C GLU A 341 -14.35 25.81 6.45
N LYS A 342 -13.21 25.12 6.62
CA LYS A 342 -12.17 25.02 5.58
C LYS A 342 -12.69 24.49 4.25
N ARG A 343 -13.62 23.52 4.26
CA ARG A 343 -14.19 22.95 3.03
C ARG A 343 -15.21 23.87 2.34
N ILE A 344 -15.90 24.72 3.08
CA ILE A 344 -16.89 25.66 2.56
C ILE A 344 -16.22 26.95 2.09
N GLU A 345 -15.28 27.49 2.86
CA GLU A 345 -14.60 28.76 2.54
C GLU A 345 -13.37 28.58 1.65
N GLY A 346 -12.78 27.38 1.63
CA GLY A 346 -11.55 27.11 0.88
C GLY A 346 -10.26 27.52 1.60
N SER A 347 -10.32 27.80 2.89
CA SER A 347 -9.22 28.27 3.76
C SER A 347 -8.31 27.15 4.30
N GLY A 348 -8.14 26.05 3.56
CA GLY A 348 -7.35 24.89 4.00
C GLY A 348 -5.83 25.07 3.87
N ASP A 349 -5.06 24.63 4.88
CA ASP A 349 -3.58 24.61 4.85
C ASP A 349 -3.02 23.66 3.77
N GLN A 350 -3.82 22.68 3.36
CA GLN A 350 -3.53 21.72 2.29
C GLN A 350 -4.64 21.82 1.23
N VAL A 351 -4.25 22.17 0.01
CA VAL A 351 -5.16 22.27 -1.14
C VAL A 351 -5.28 20.89 -1.76
N ASP A 352 -6.50 20.34 -1.78
CA ASP A 352 -6.81 19.10 -2.51
C ASP A 352 -6.75 19.38 -4.02
N THR A 353 -5.83 18.73 -4.72
CA THR A 353 -5.60 18.91 -6.17
C THR A 353 -6.38 17.93 -7.03
N LEU A 354 -7.06 16.95 -6.42
CA LEU A 354 -7.77 15.89 -7.13
C LEU A 354 -9.27 16.15 -7.21
N GLU A 355 -9.87 16.73 -6.15
CA GLU A 355 -11.30 16.99 -6.09
C GLU A 355 -11.65 18.45 -5.80
N LEU A 356 -12.71 18.95 -6.45
CA LEU A 356 -13.30 20.24 -6.09
C LEU A 356 -13.86 20.22 -4.67
N SER A 357 -13.54 21.25 -3.88
CA SER A 357 -14.07 21.45 -2.54
C SER A 357 -15.59 21.65 -2.53
N GLY A 358 -16.22 21.44 -1.37
CA GLY A 358 -17.67 21.66 -1.20
C GLY A 358 -18.05 23.09 -1.56
N GLY A 359 -17.28 24.07 -1.06
CA GLY A 359 -17.44 25.48 -1.40
C GLY A 359 -17.32 25.79 -2.90
N ALA A 360 -16.31 25.24 -3.57
CA ALA A 360 -16.10 25.45 -5.00
C ALA A 360 -17.25 24.89 -5.85
N LYS A 361 -17.81 23.74 -5.45
CA LYS A 361 -18.99 23.16 -6.12
C LYS A 361 -20.25 23.99 -5.88
N ILE A 362 -20.46 24.52 -4.67
CA ILE A 362 -21.57 25.44 -4.38
C ILE A 362 -21.44 26.71 -5.23
N ASN A 363 -20.24 27.27 -5.34
CA ASN A 363 -19.96 28.42 -6.21
C ASN A 363 -20.35 28.11 -7.67
N ARG A 364 -19.95 26.94 -8.18
CA ARG A 364 -20.32 26.47 -9.51
C ARG A 364 -21.84 26.34 -9.70
N ILE A 365 -22.57 25.89 -8.68
CA ILE A 365 -24.05 25.82 -8.74
C ILE A 365 -24.64 27.22 -8.94
N PHE A 366 -24.18 28.20 -8.17
CA PHE A 366 -24.71 29.57 -8.25
C PHE A 366 -24.32 30.31 -9.53
N HIS A 367 -23.09 30.15 -10.02
CA HIS A 367 -22.55 30.99 -11.09
C HIS A 367 -22.53 30.34 -12.47
N GLU A 368 -22.55 29.01 -12.56
CA GLU A 368 -22.62 28.30 -13.85
C GLU A 368 -23.98 27.62 -14.03
N ARG A 369 -24.37 26.78 -13.06
CA ARG A 369 -25.53 25.90 -13.25
C ARG A 369 -26.86 26.64 -13.20
N PHE A 370 -27.05 27.52 -12.23
CA PHE A 370 -28.31 28.25 -12.07
C PHE A 370 -28.58 29.20 -13.26
N PRO A 371 -27.63 30.04 -13.72
CA PRO A 371 -27.80 30.84 -14.93
C PRO A 371 -28.08 29.97 -16.17
N PHE A 372 -27.40 28.83 -16.31
CA PHE A 372 -27.65 27.91 -17.41
C PHE A 372 -29.10 27.37 -17.38
N GLU A 373 -29.62 26.96 -16.22
CA GLU A 373 -31.02 26.51 -16.10
C GLU A 373 -32.01 27.65 -16.39
N ILE A 374 -31.64 28.91 -16.13
CA ILE A 374 -32.43 30.08 -16.54
C ILE A 374 -32.46 30.23 -18.06
N VAL A 375 -31.29 30.22 -18.71
CA VAL A 375 -31.19 30.38 -20.17
C VAL A 375 -31.82 29.20 -20.93
N LYS A 376 -31.68 27.98 -20.39
CA LYS A 376 -32.28 26.76 -20.95
C LYS A 376 -33.81 26.81 -20.99
N MET A 377 -34.46 27.69 -20.21
CA MET A 377 -35.88 27.99 -20.41
C MET A 377 -36.03 28.83 -21.71
N GLU A 378 -35.76 28.21 -22.85
CA GLU A 378 -35.95 28.83 -24.15
C GLU A 378 -37.43 29.20 -24.35
N PHE A 379 -37.64 30.43 -24.81
CA PHE A 379 -38.96 30.89 -25.20
C PHE A 379 -39.26 30.41 -26.62
N ASN A 380 -40.35 29.66 -26.79
CA ASN A 380 -40.89 29.47 -28.13
C ASN A 380 -41.48 30.82 -28.60
N GLU A 381 -40.72 31.56 -29.41
CA GLU A 381 -41.12 32.88 -29.90
C GLU A 381 -42.49 32.86 -30.59
N LYS A 382 -42.80 31.79 -31.33
CA LYS A 382 -44.09 31.65 -32.02
C LYS A 382 -45.24 31.53 -31.03
N GLU A 383 -45.03 30.76 -29.96
CA GLU A 383 -46.02 30.61 -28.90
C GLU A 383 -46.18 31.90 -28.11
N LEU A 384 -45.09 32.58 -27.75
CA LEU A 384 -45.13 33.85 -27.03
C LEU A 384 -45.88 34.93 -27.83
N ARG A 385 -45.63 35.04 -29.14
CA ARG A 385 -46.37 35.96 -30.03
C ARG A 385 -47.86 35.63 -30.08
N ARG A 386 -48.22 34.34 -30.11
CA ARG A 386 -49.63 33.90 -30.06
C ARG A 386 -50.27 34.30 -28.73
N GLU A 387 -49.59 34.10 -27.60
CA GLU A 387 -50.07 34.49 -26.28
C GLU A 387 -50.26 36.00 -26.15
N ILE A 388 -49.30 36.80 -26.63
CA ILE A 388 -49.41 38.27 -26.67
C ILE A 388 -50.63 38.68 -27.50
N SER A 389 -50.83 38.07 -28.68
CA SER A 389 -51.97 38.37 -29.53
C SER A 389 -53.31 38.07 -28.84
N TYR A 390 -53.42 36.92 -28.17
CA TYR A 390 -54.61 36.60 -27.39
C TYR A 390 -54.81 37.54 -26.20
N ALA A 391 -53.75 37.89 -25.46
CA ALA A 391 -53.84 38.82 -24.33
C ALA A 391 -54.38 40.19 -24.77
N ILE A 392 -53.82 40.76 -25.85
CA ILE A 392 -54.27 42.05 -26.40
C ILE A 392 -55.73 41.97 -26.86
N LYS A 393 -56.12 40.93 -27.61
CA LYS A 393 -57.50 40.77 -28.09
C LYS A 393 -58.49 40.60 -26.94
N ASN A 394 -58.15 39.80 -25.94
CA ASN A 394 -59.03 39.53 -24.79
C ASN A 394 -59.23 40.76 -23.91
N ILE A 395 -58.19 41.59 -23.73
CA ILE A 395 -58.30 42.83 -22.94
C ILE A 395 -59.18 43.87 -23.63
N HIS A 396 -59.06 43.99 -24.96
CA HIS A 396 -59.94 44.88 -25.73
C HIS A 396 -61.38 44.36 -25.83
N GLY A 397 -61.56 43.04 -25.86
CA GLY A 397 -62.86 42.40 -25.92
C GLY A 397 -63.66 42.84 -27.15
N ILE A 398 -64.86 43.37 -26.92
CA ILE A 398 -65.76 43.86 -27.98
C ILE A 398 -65.39 45.26 -28.52
N ARG A 399 -64.43 45.95 -27.90
CA ARG A 399 -64.03 47.32 -28.27
C ARG A 399 -62.86 47.29 -29.23
N THR A 400 -62.85 48.16 -30.24
CA THR A 400 -61.66 48.38 -31.08
C THR A 400 -60.65 49.25 -30.34
N GLY A 401 -59.49 48.68 -30.05
CA GLY A 401 -58.39 49.36 -29.36
C GLY A 401 -57.54 50.22 -30.27
N LEU A 402 -57.27 51.48 -29.88
CA LEU A 402 -56.33 52.37 -30.55
C LEU A 402 -54.89 52.23 -30.02
N PHE A 403 -54.70 51.69 -28.80
CA PHE A 403 -53.41 51.57 -28.12
C PHE A 403 -53.19 50.15 -27.59
N THR A 404 -51.93 49.77 -27.33
CA THR A 404 -51.62 48.48 -26.71
C THR A 404 -51.88 48.58 -25.20
N PRO A 405 -52.67 47.68 -24.57
CA PRO A 405 -52.97 47.77 -23.14
C PRO A 405 -51.77 47.35 -22.29
N ASP A 406 -51.42 48.15 -21.27
CA ASP A 406 -50.36 47.84 -20.31
C ASP A 406 -50.62 46.52 -19.57
N MET A 407 -51.89 46.22 -19.31
CA MET A 407 -52.32 44.95 -18.71
C MET A 407 -51.88 43.71 -19.51
N ALA A 408 -51.75 43.83 -20.85
CA ALA A 408 -51.30 42.73 -21.69
C ALA A 408 -49.80 42.47 -21.47
N PHE A 409 -49.01 43.54 -21.40
CA PHE A 409 -47.59 43.48 -21.09
C PHE A 409 -47.37 42.89 -19.69
N GLU A 410 -48.08 43.40 -18.68
CA GLU A 410 -47.98 42.90 -17.31
C GLU A 410 -48.33 41.41 -17.22
N ALA A 411 -49.44 40.98 -17.83
CA ALA A 411 -49.88 39.59 -17.77
C ALA A 411 -48.84 38.63 -18.37
N ILE A 412 -48.23 39.00 -19.50
CA ILE A 412 -47.20 38.19 -20.16
C ILE A 412 -45.91 38.16 -19.34
N VAL A 413 -45.45 39.31 -18.84
CA VAL A 413 -44.22 39.40 -18.02
C VAL A 413 -44.38 38.62 -16.72
N LYS A 414 -45.48 38.79 -15.98
CA LYS A 414 -45.76 38.02 -14.75
C LYS A 414 -45.74 36.52 -15.02
N LYS A 415 -46.33 36.08 -16.15
CA LYS A 415 -46.32 34.67 -16.56
C LYS A 415 -44.90 34.14 -16.80
N GLN A 416 -43.98 34.95 -17.32
CA GLN A 416 -42.58 34.53 -17.48
C GLN A 416 -41.81 34.54 -16.16
N ILE A 417 -42.00 35.54 -15.29
CA ILE A 417 -41.32 35.62 -13.98
C ILE A 417 -41.66 34.39 -13.13
N VAL A 418 -42.93 33.93 -13.14
CA VAL A 418 -43.35 32.74 -12.37
C VAL A 418 -42.58 31.48 -12.78
N LYS A 419 -42.12 31.35 -14.03
CA LYS A 419 -41.32 30.21 -14.48
C LYS A 419 -39.97 30.12 -13.78
N LEU A 420 -39.44 31.23 -13.23
CA LEU A 420 -38.20 31.26 -12.46
C LEU A 420 -38.29 30.49 -11.12
N LYS A 421 -39.49 30.15 -10.64
CA LYS A 421 -39.67 29.37 -9.41
C LYS A 421 -39.00 27.99 -9.50
N GLY A 422 -39.19 27.29 -10.61
CA GLY A 422 -38.63 25.95 -10.85
C GLY A 422 -37.10 25.88 -10.71
N PRO A 423 -36.32 26.62 -11.52
CA PRO A 423 -34.86 26.60 -11.45
C PRO A 423 -34.32 27.16 -10.13
N SER A 424 -35.00 28.13 -9.51
CA SER A 424 -34.58 28.71 -8.23
C SER A 424 -34.68 27.68 -7.10
N LEU A 425 -35.79 26.93 -7.03
CA LEU A 425 -35.94 25.84 -6.06
C LEU A 425 -34.93 24.71 -6.31
N LYS A 426 -34.71 24.35 -7.58
CA LYS A 426 -33.71 23.35 -7.96
C LYS A 426 -32.29 23.75 -7.57
N SER A 427 -31.95 25.04 -7.66
CA SER A 427 -30.67 25.57 -7.20
C SER A 427 -30.49 25.35 -5.69
N VAL A 428 -31.52 25.63 -4.89
CA VAL A 428 -31.51 25.35 -3.44
C VAL A 428 -31.30 23.86 -3.18
N ASP A 429 -32.02 22.98 -3.88
CA ASP A 429 -31.88 21.51 -3.73
C ASP A 429 -30.44 21.04 -3.97
N LEU A 430 -29.81 21.52 -5.05
CA LEU A 430 -28.43 21.16 -5.40
C LEU A 430 -27.43 21.63 -4.33
N VAL A 431 -27.62 22.83 -3.78
CA VAL A 431 -26.77 23.35 -2.70
C VAL A 431 -26.92 22.52 -1.44
N ILE A 432 -28.15 22.15 -1.07
CA ILE A 432 -28.43 21.31 0.10
C ILE A 432 -27.79 19.93 -0.04
N GLN A 433 -27.85 19.33 -1.22
CA GLN A 433 -27.17 18.06 -1.50
C GLN A 433 -25.66 18.17 -1.30
N GLU A 434 -25.01 19.23 -1.80
CA GLU A 434 -23.57 19.39 -1.63
C GLU A 434 -23.17 19.71 -0.18
N LEU A 435 -24.00 20.45 0.56
CA LEU A 435 -23.79 20.67 2.00
C LEU A 435 -23.83 19.35 2.77
N ILE A 436 -24.83 18.50 2.53
CA ILE A 436 -24.94 17.18 3.17
C ILE A 436 -23.75 16.29 2.82
N ASN A 437 -23.30 16.30 1.55
CA ASN A 437 -22.12 15.56 1.13
C ASN A 437 -20.84 16.06 1.83
N THR A 438 -20.72 17.37 2.04
CA THR A 438 -19.59 17.99 2.74
C THR A 438 -19.57 17.55 4.20
N VAL A 439 -20.72 17.53 4.89
CA VAL A 439 -20.84 17.01 6.26
C VAL A 439 -20.33 15.57 6.34
N LYS A 440 -20.83 14.69 5.47
CA LYS A 440 -20.39 13.28 5.40
C LYS A 440 -18.89 13.12 5.18
N LYS A 441 -18.28 13.98 4.35
CA LYS A 441 -16.82 13.96 4.14
C LYS A 441 -16.06 14.39 5.39
N CYS A 442 -16.57 15.37 6.14
CA CYS A 442 -15.94 15.81 7.39
C CYS A 442 -16.08 14.78 8.52
N THR A 443 -17.24 14.13 8.65
CA THR A 443 -17.48 13.14 9.73
C THR A 443 -16.67 11.86 9.57
N LYS A 444 -16.12 11.55 8.39
CA LYS A 444 -15.20 10.41 8.21
C LYS A 444 -13.98 10.45 9.16
N LYS A 445 -13.50 11.63 9.52
CA LYS A 445 -12.39 11.76 10.49
C LYS A 445 -12.81 11.45 11.94
N LEU A 446 -14.11 11.39 12.22
CA LEU A 446 -14.69 10.97 13.49
C LEU A 446 -14.95 9.46 13.56
N ALA A 447 -14.52 8.67 12.56
CA ALA A 447 -14.74 7.21 12.51
C ALA A 447 -14.21 6.46 13.74
N ASN A 448 -13.22 7.01 14.44
CA ASN A 448 -12.70 6.48 15.70
C ASN A 448 -13.75 6.46 16.83
N PHE A 449 -14.83 7.25 16.71
CA PHE A 449 -15.98 7.28 17.63
C PHE A 449 -17.29 7.08 16.86
N PRO A 450 -17.70 5.83 16.57
CA PRO A 450 -18.81 5.55 15.66
C PRO A 450 -20.14 6.22 16.05
N ARG A 451 -20.49 6.19 17.35
CA ARG A 451 -21.71 6.83 17.85
C ARG A 451 -21.67 8.37 17.76
N LEU A 452 -20.50 8.97 18.00
CA LEU A 452 -20.34 10.42 17.86
C LEU A 452 -20.45 10.85 16.40
N CYS A 453 -19.88 10.05 15.48
CA CYS A 453 -19.98 10.26 14.04
C CYS A 453 -21.45 10.27 13.59
N GLU A 454 -22.22 9.24 13.97
CA GLU A 454 -23.64 9.12 13.63
C GLU A 454 -24.47 10.28 14.19
N GLU A 455 -24.30 10.61 15.47
CA GLU A 455 -25.05 11.71 16.09
C GLU A 455 -24.68 13.08 15.51
N THR A 456 -23.40 13.33 15.23
CA THR A 456 -22.96 14.58 14.59
C THR A 456 -23.57 14.73 13.20
N GLU A 457 -23.51 13.67 12.38
CA GLU A 457 -24.11 13.68 11.04
C GLU A 457 -25.62 13.91 11.11
N ARG A 458 -26.32 13.21 12.03
CA ARG A 458 -27.76 13.33 12.24
C ARG A 458 -28.17 14.75 12.63
N ILE A 459 -27.49 15.35 13.62
CA ILE A 459 -27.81 16.70 14.11
C ILE A 459 -27.61 17.74 13.01
N VAL A 460 -26.45 17.71 12.33
CA VAL A 460 -26.13 18.71 11.30
C VAL A 460 -27.01 18.54 10.07
N ALA A 461 -27.26 17.30 9.62
CA ALA A 461 -28.14 17.05 8.48
C ALA A 461 -29.59 17.47 8.75
N ASN A 462 -30.10 17.23 9.98
CA ASN A 462 -31.42 17.71 10.38
C ASN A 462 -31.49 19.23 10.39
N HIS A 463 -30.46 19.90 10.90
CA HIS A 463 -30.40 21.36 10.87
C HIS A 463 -30.43 21.89 9.43
N ILE A 464 -29.64 21.31 8.52
CA ILE A 464 -29.61 21.70 7.10
C ILE A 464 -31.01 21.54 6.47
N ARG A 465 -31.71 20.44 6.73
CA ARG A 465 -33.08 20.21 6.21
C ARG A 465 -34.11 21.18 6.78
N GLU A 466 -33.98 21.57 8.05
CA GLU A 466 -34.86 22.60 8.63
C GLU A 466 -34.63 23.97 7.97
N ARG A 467 -33.36 24.30 7.66
CA ARG A 467 -32.99 25.53 6.97
C ARG A 467 -33.39 25.53 5.50
N GLU A 468 -33.42 24.37 4.84
CA GLU A 468 -33.89 24.20 3.46
C GLU A 468 -35.32 24.75 3.28
N GLY A 469 -36.27 24.34 4.12
CA GLY A 469 -37.66 24.79 4.03
C GLY A 469 -37.79 26.31 4.11
N LYS A 470 -37.19 26.91 5.15
CA LYS A 470 -37.14 28.37 5.34
C LYS A 470 -36.51 29.11 4.16
N THR A 471 -35.49 28.51 3.54
CA THR A 471 -34.79 29.10 2.38
C THR A 471 -35.64 29.03 1.12
N LYS A 472 -36.32 27.91 0.88
CA LYS A 472 -37.26 27.76 -0.24
C LYS A 472 -38.40 28.77 -0.15
N ASP A 473 -38.99 28.94 1.03
CA ASP A 473 -40.05 29.92 1.27
C ASP A 473 -39.57 31.34 0.98
N GLN A 474 -38.36 31.69 1.43
CA GLN A 474 -37.76 33.00 1.16
C GLN A 474 -37.48 33.22 -0.34
N VAL A 475 -36.98 32.21 -1.05
CA VAL A 475 -36.73 32.28 -2.49
C VAL A 475 -38.04 32.47 -3.27
N LEU A 476 -39.10 31.77 -2.87
CA LEU A 476 -40.42 31.93 -3.49
C LEU A 476 -40.99 33.33 -3.23
N LEU A 477 -40.84 33.85 -2.01
CA LEU A 477 -41.24 35.21 -1.66
C LEU A 477 -40.51 36.26 -2.52
N LEU A 478 -39.19 36.10 -2.74
CA LEU A 478 -38.43 37.01 -3.60
C LEU A 478 -38.98 37.04 -5.03
N ILE A 479 -39.41 35.90 -5.56
CA ILE A 479 -40.02 35.83 -6.89
C ILE A 479 -41.42 36.44 -6.88
N ASP A 480 -42.21 36.21 -5.82
CA ASP A 480 -43.55 36.80 -5.69
C ASP A 480 -43.50 38.33 -5.57
N ILE A 481 -42.44 38.89 -4.97
CA ILE A 481 -42.17 40.34 -4.97
C ILE A 481 -41.97 40.83 -6.41
N GLN A 482 -41.20 40.13 -7.23
CA GLN A 482 -40.99 40.49 -8.66
C GLN A 482 -42.27 40.41 -9.49
N VAL A 483 -43.18 39.50 -9.15
CA VAL A 483 -44.51 39.38 -9.80
C VAL A 483 -45.45 40.50 -9.36
N SER A 484 -45.29 41.02 -8.15
CA SER A 484 -46.23 41.98 -7.54
C SER A 484 -46.17 43.36 -8.20
N TYR A 485 -45.00 43.80 -8.65
CA TYR A 485 -44.81 45.11 -9.28
C TYR A 485 -43.77 45.07 -10.39
N ILE A 486 -44.14 45.54 -11.59
CA ILE A 486 -43.24 45.66 -12.73
C ILE A 486 -42.79 47.12 -12.84
N ASN A 487 -41.53 47.38 -12.51
CA ASN A 487 -40.98 48.73 -12.56
C ASN A 487 -40.59 49.15 -13.99
N THR A 488 -41.48 49.87 -14.67
CA THR A 488 -41.22 50.44 -16.01
C THR A 488 -40.34 51.70 -15.98
N ASN A 489 -39.98 52.21 -14.80
CA ASN A 489 -39.03 53.31 -14.64
C ASN A 489 -37.58 52.84 -14.50
N HIS A 490 -37.32 51.52 -14.56
CA HIS A 490 -35.97 50.98 -14.48
C HIS A 490 -35.10 51.49 -15.64
N GLU A 491 -33.83 51.80 -15.40
CA GLU A 491 -32.92 52.40 -16.39
C GLU A 491 -32.75 51.53 -17.65
N ASP A 492 -32.76 50.21 -17.48
CA ASP A 492 -32.69 49.24 -18.58
C ASP A 492 -34.02 49.03 -19.32
N PHE A 493 -35.15 49.54 -18.80
CA PHE A 493 -36.44 49.40 -19.44
C PHE A 493 -36.61 50.40 -20.59
N ILE A 494 -36.46 49.92 -21.81
CA ILE A 494 -36.64 50.72 -23.02
C ILE A 494 -38.14 50.76 -23.34
N GLY A 495 -38.85 51.75 -22.79
CA GLY A 495 -40.25 52.00 -23.13
C GLY A 495 -40.45 52.46 -24.59
N PHE A 496 -41.70 52.70 -25.00
CA PHE A 496 -42.08 53.09 -26.37
C PHE A 496 -41.28 54.28 -26.93
N ALA A 497 -40.99 55.31 -26.11
CA ALA A 497 -40.26 56.51 -26.53
C ALA A 497 -38.80 56.25 -26.91
N ASN A 498 -38.13 55.32 -26.21
CA ASN A 498 -36.72 54.99 -26.42
C ASN A 498 -36.52 53.79 -27.35
N ALA A 499 -37.56 52.99 -27.63
CA ALA A 499 -37.47 51.86 -28.57
C ALA A 499 -37.31 52.35 -30.02
N GLN A 500 -38.01 53.41 -30.41
CA GLN A 500 -37.81 54.10 -31.70
C GLN A 500 -36.46 54.83 -31.75
N GLN A 501 -36.02 55.45 -30.64
CA GLN A 501 -34.70 56.10 -30.57
C GLN A 501 -33.54 55.10 -30.57
N ARG A 502 -33.68 53.91 -29.98
CA ARG A 502 -32.67 52.83 -30.08
C ARG A 502 -32.73 52.12 -31.43
N SER A 503 -33.90 51.96 -32.07
CA SER A 503 -33.91 51.48 -33.47
C SER A 503 -33.20 52.47 -34.40
N SER A 504 -33.37 53.78 -34.16
CA SER A 504 -32.68 54.83 -34.92
C SER A 504 -31.23 55.12 -34.47
N GLN A 505 -30.84 54.82 -33.22
CA GLN A 505 -29.43 54.85 -32.77
C GLN A 505 -28.66 53.59 -33.17
N VAL A 506 -29.31 52.43 -33.27
CA VAL A 506 -28.75 51.25 -33.95
C VAL A 506 -28.53 51.57 -35.44
N HIS A 507 -29.40 52.37 -36.07
CA HIS A 507 -29.17 52.97 -37.40
C HIS A 507 -28.16 54.14 -37.44
N LYS A 508 -27.67 54.66 -36.30
CA LYS A 508 -26.54 55.60 -36.26
C LYS A 508 -25.20 54.93 -35.94
N LYS A 509 -25.20 53.73 -35.34
CA LYS A 509 -24.02 52.86 -35.27
C LYS A 509 -23.82 52.00 -36.51
N ASN A 510 -24.89 51.72 -37.26
CA ASN A 510 -24.83 51.17 -38.61
C ASN A 510 -25.34 52.22 -39.59
N THR A 511 -24.42 52.90 -40.27
CA THR A 511 -24.71 53.62 -41.52
C THR A 511 -25.71 52.81 -42.35
N ILE A 512 -26.76 53.45 -42.86
CA ILE A 512 -27.86 52.79 -43.61
C ILE A 512 -27.39 52.12 -44.94
N GLY A 513 -26.10 52.18 -45.27
CA GLY A 513 -25.52 51.31 -46.31
C GLY A 513 -25.13 49.94 -45.75
N ASN A 514 -25.73 48.86 -46.28
CA ASN A 514 -25.41 47.43 -46.03
C ASN A 514 -26.12 46.68 -44.89
N GLN A 515 -27.42 46.91 -44.62
CA GLN A 515 -28.19 45.85 -43.95
C GLN A 515 -28.43 44.68 -44.91
N VAL A 516 -27.89 43.51 -44.54
CA VAL A 516 -28.07 42.26 -45.28
C VAL A 516 -29.49 41.73 -45.07
N ILE A 517 -30.29 41.75 -46.14
CA ILE A 517 -31.66 41.23 -46.21
C ILE A 517 -31.66 39.71 -46.19
N ARG A 518 -30.76 39.07 -46.97
CA ARG A 518 -30.73 37.61 -47.10
C ARG A 518 -29.35 37.12 -47.52
N LYS A 519 -28.88 36.02 -46.92
CA LYS A 519 -27.71 35.27 -47.37
C LYS A 519 -28.11 33.88 -47.87
N GLY A 520 -27.40 33.34 -48.86
CA GLY A 520 -27.67 31.99 -49.35
C GLY A 520 -26.86 31.60 -50.58
N TRP A 521 -26.76 30.29 -50.80
CA TRP A 521 -26.12 29.74 -52.00
C TRP A 521 -27.04 29.87 -53.22
N LEU A 522 -26.51 30.47 -54.29
CA LEU A 522 -27.16 30.49 -55.60
C LEU A 522 -26.14 30.10 -56.68
N THR A 523 -26.60 29.41 -57.70
CA THR A 523 -25.76 28.95 -58.81
C THR A 523 -25.88 29.93 -59.98
N ILE A 524 -24.77 30.48 -60.45
CA ILE A 524 -24.75 31.31 -61.66
C ILE A 524 -24.34 30.43 -62.85
N SER A 525 -25.25 30.23 -63.78
CA SER A 525 -25.10 29.29 -64.89
C SER A 525 -24.45 29.85 -66.17
N ASN A 526 -24.17 31.16 -66.24
CA ASN A 526 -23.63 31.81 -67.46
C ASN A 526 -22.52 32.85 -67.17
N ILE A 527 -21.48 32.44 -66.44
CA ILE A 527 -20.29 33.28 -66.25
C ILE A 527 -19.33 33.03 -67.42
N GLY A 528 -18.91 34.10 -68.10
CA GLY A 528 -18.03 34.04 -69.27
C GLY A 528 -16.76 33.19 -69.07
N ILE A 529 -16.22 32.72 -70.19
CA ILE A 529 -15.22 31.64 -70.34
C ILE A 529 -13.99 31.74 -69.40
N MET A 530 -13.62 32.92 -68.91
CA MET A 530 -12.49 33.12 -68.00
C MET A 530 -12.75 32.82 -66.51
N LYS A 531 -14.00 32.60 -66.06
CA LYS A 531 -14.31 32.29 -64.64
C LYS A 531 -14.96 30.93 -64.39
N GLY A 532 -14.94 30.05 -65.40
CA GLY A 532 -15.10 28.59 -65.24
C GLY A 532 -16.50 28.12 -64.86
N GLY A 533 -17.38 27.97 -65.85
CA GLY A 533 -18.59 27.15 -65.81
C GLY A 533 -19.66 27.54 -64.78
N SER A 534 -20.79 26.82 -64.81
CA SER A 534 -21.86 26.97 -63.81
C SER A 534 -21.33 26.59 -62.42
N LYS A 535 -21.25 27.57 -61.50
CA LYS A 535 -20.74 27.38 -60.13
C LYS A 535 -21.65 28.01 -59.10
N GLY A 536 -21.73 27.38 -57.93
CA GLY A 536 -22.39 27.92 -56.74
C GLY A 536 -21.56 29.03 -56.11
N TYR A 537 -22.20 30.13 -55.77
CA TYR A 537 -21.60 31.24 -55.02
C TYR A 537 -22.47 31.58 -53.82
N TRP A 538 -21.84 32.11 -52.77
CA TRP A 538 -22.54 32.61 -51.59
C TRP A 538 -22.97 34.05 -51.82
N PHE A 539 -24.27 34.29 -51.88
CA PHE A 539 -24.82 35.62 -52.12
C PHE A 539 -25.20 36.30 -50.83
N VAL A 540 -24.95 37.60 -50.80
CA VAL A 540 -25.35 38.52 -49.74
C VAL A 540 -26.17 39.62 -50.39
N LEU A 541 -27.49 39.55 -50.20
CA LEU A 541 -28.44 40.56 -50.65
C LEU A 541 -28.58 41.60 -49.54
N THR A 542 -28.33 42.86 -49.86
CA THR A 542 -28.63 44.02 -49.02
C THR A 542 -29.74 44.85 -49.65
N ALA A 543 -30.22 45.88 -48.95
CA ALA A 543 -31.21 46.81 -49.51
C ALA A 543 -30.69 47.61 -50.72
N GLU A 544 -29.37 47.75 -50.86
CA GLU A 544 -28.75 48.64 -51.87
C GLU A 544 -27.88 47.88 -52.89
N SER A 545 -27.45 46.65 -52.59
CA SER A 545 -26.56 45.87 -53.47
C SER A 545 -26.74 44.36 -53.32
N LEU A 546 -26.38 43.62 -54.38
CA LEU A 546 -26.25 42.17 -54.38
C LEU A 546 -24.79 41.79 -54.64
N SER A 547 -24.13 41.23 -53.63
CA SER A 547 -22.72 40.79 -53.71
C SER A 547 -22.64 39.27 -53.66
N TRP A 548 -21.65 38.66 -54.33
CA TRP A 548 -21.42 37.22 -54.26
C TRP A 548 -19.95 36.86 -54.03
N TYR A 549 -19.73 35.85 -53.20
CA TYR A 549 -18.44 35.36 -52.75
C TYR A 549 -18.28 33.89 -53.16
N LYS A 550 -17.04 33.41 -53.27
CA LYS A 550 -16.79 31.99 -53.56
C LYS A 550 -17.22 31.09 -52.40
N ASP A 551 -16.98 31.56 -51.16
CA ASP A 551 -17.14 30.79 -49.92
C ASP A 551 -17.84 31.68 -48.86
N ASP A 552 -18.41 31.08 -47.81
CA ASP A 552 -19.20 31.77 -46.78
C ASP A 552 -18.37 32.42 -45.66
N GLU A 553 -17.10 32.04 -45.52
CA GLU A 553 -16.19 32.48 -44.45
C GLU A 553 -15.82 33.98 -44.50
N ASN A 554 -15.91 34.65 -45.65
CA ASN A 554 -15.51 36.06 -45.83
C ASN A 554 -16.66 37.07 -45.60
N THR A 555 -17.70 36.72 -44.83
CA THR A 555 -18.88 37.59 -44.62
C THR A 555 -19.11 38.02 -43.17
N TRP A 556 -18.14 38.74 -42.60
CA TRP A 556 -18.30 39.51 -41.35
C TRP A 556 -18.70 40.95 -41.62
#